data_AF-A0A212CWQ4-F1
#
_entry.id   AF-A0A212CWQ4-F1
#
_cell.length_a   1.000
_cell.length_b   1.000
_cell.length_c   1.000
_cell.angle_alpha   90.00
_cell.angle_beta   90.00
_cell.angle_gamma   90.00
#
_symmetry.space_group_name_H-M   'P 1'
#
loop_
_entity.id
_entity.type
_entity.pdbx_description
1 polymer ?
#
loop_
_entity_poly.entity_id
_entity_poly.type
_entity_poly.pdbx_seq_one_letter_code
_entity_poly.pdbx_strand_id
1 'polypeptide(L)'
;ESPSGRRKALATTSINMKQYASPMPTQTDVKLKFKPLSKKVVSATLQFSLSCIFLREGKATDEDMQSLASLMSMKQADIGNLDDFEEDNEDDDENRVNQEEKAAKIT
;
A
#
# COMPACT_ATOMS: atom_id res chain seq x y z
N GLU A 1 21.02 -21.55 -15.88
CA GLU A 1 20.35 -20.51 -16.68
C GLU A 1 20.30 -20.91 -18.15
N SER A 2 19.33 -20.46 -18.94
CA SER A 2 19.36 -20.67 -20.40
C SER A 2 20.38 -19.70 -21.03
N PRO A 3 21.34 -20.18 -21.85
CA PRO A 3 22.42 -19.35 -22.41
C PRO A 3 21.96 -18.25 -23.37
N SER A 4 20.68 -18.22 -23.75
CA SER A 4 20.09 -17.15 -24.57
C SER A 4 19.38 -16.05 -23.77
N GLY A 5 19.36 -16.12 -22.43
CA GLY A 5 18.63 -15.18 -21.56
C GLY A 5 17.09 -15.21 -21.71
N ARG A 6 16.56 -15.92 -22.72
CA ARG A 6 15.13 -15.96 -23.02
C ARG A 6 14.39 -16.82 -22.01
N ARG A 7 13.63 -16.19 -21.11
CA ARG A 7 12.76 -16.89 -20.14
C ARG A 7 11.76 -17.76 -20.89
N LYS A 8 11.76 -19.06 -20.62
CA LYS A 8 10.79 -20.02 -21.16
C LYS A 8 9.73 -20.31 -20.10
N ALA A 9 8.45 -20.30 -20.50
CA ALA A 9 7.36 -20.71 -19.63
C ALA A 9 7.51 -22.19 -19.22
N LEU A 10 7.38 -22.47 -17.92
CA LEU A 10 7.48 -23.84 -17.39
C LEU A 10 6.11 -24.55 -17.36
N ALA A 11 5.03 -23.79 -17.17
CA ALA A 11 3.66 -24.27 -17.20
C ALA A 11 2.72 -23.10 -17.58
N THR A 12 1.59 -23.37 -18.23
CA THR A 12 0.59 -22.33 -18.56
C THR A 12 -0.83 -22.82 -18.31
N THR A 13 -1.75 -21.88 -18.13
CA THR A 13 -3.19 -22.12 -18.07
C THR A 13 -3.91 -20.87 -18.56
N SER A 14 -5.16 -21.01 -18.99
CA SER A 14 -6.01 -19.91 -19.46
C SER A 14 -7.24 -19.81 -18.59
N ILE A 15 -7.64 -18.59 -18.26
CA ILE A 15 -8.86 -18.31 -17.49
C ILE A 15 -9.89 -17.63 -18.39
N ASN A 16 -11.14 -18.08 -18.34
CA ASN A 16 -12.23 -17.44 -19.07
C ASN A 16 -12.89 -16.38 -18.17
N MET A 17 -12.51 -15.11 -18.35
CA MET A 17 -13.03 -14.01 -17.53
C MET A 17 -14.54 -13.84 -17.61
N LYS A 18 -15.20 -14.29 -18.69
CA LYS A 18 -16.68 -14.25 -18.78
C LYS A 18 -17.37 -15.07 -17.69
N GLN A 19 -16.69 -16.09 -17.14
CA GLN A 19 -17.23 -16.91 -16.06
C GLN A 19 -17.16 -16.22 -14.70
N TYR A 20 -16.36 -15.17 -14.58
CA TYR A 20 -16.12 -14.42 -13.34
C TYR A 20 -16.64 -12.98 -13.42
N ALA A 21 -17.15 -12.56 -14.58
CA ALA A 21 -17.78 -11.27 -14.77
C ALA A 21 -19.22 -11.31 -14.26
N SER A 22 -19.55 -10.37 -13.37
CA SER A 22 -20.84 -10.27 -12.70
C SER A 22 -21.25 -8.79 -12.62
N PRO A 23 -22.56 -8.46 -12.73
CA PRO A 23 -23.05 -7.08 -12.55
C PRO A 23 -22.78 -6.52 -11.14
N MET A 24 -22.76 -7.39 -10.13
CA MET A 24 -22.36 -7.02 -8.77
C MET A 24 -20.88 -7.34 -8.56
N PRO A 25 -20.12 -6.51 -7.81
CA PRO A 25 -18.78 -6.84 -7.38
C PRO A 25 -18.78 -8.19 -6.64
N THR A 26 -18.00 -9.14 -7.15
CA THR A 26 -17.88 -10.47 -6.55
C THR A 26 -16.42 -10.86 -6.39
N GLN A 27 -16.10 -11.49 -5.27
CA GLN A 27 -14.82 -12.14 -5.03
C GLN A 27 -15.01 -13.66 -5.08
N THR A 28 -14.15 -14.34 -5.82
CA THR A 28 -14.25 -15.79 -6.03
C THR A 28 -12.89 -16.45 -5.83
N ASP A 29 -12.85 -17.56 -5.08
CA ASP A 29 -11.63 -18.34 -4.94
C ASP A 29 -11.43 -19.25 -6.15
N VAL A 30 -10.31 -19.06 -6.83
CA VAL A 30 -9.98 -19.76 -8.06
C VAL A 30 -8.77 -20.65 -7.83
N LYS A 31 -8.91 -21.93 -8.19
CA LYS A 31 -7.80 -22.90 -8.20
C LYS A 31 -7.54 -23.37 -9.62
N LEU A 32 -6.43 -22.91 -10.21
CA LEU A 32 -6.03 -23.28 -11.56
C LEU A 32 -4.99 -24.39 -11.54
N LYS A 33 -5.21 -25.42 -12.36
CA LYS A 33 -4.19 -26.41 -12.70
C LYS A 33 -3.50 -25.99 -13.99
N PHE A 34 -2.17 -25.96 -13.98
CA PHE A 34 -1.37 -25.56 -15.13
C PHE A 34 -0.96 -26.78 -15.93
N LYS A 35 -0.91 -26.64 -17.25
CA LYS A 35 -0.31 -27.61 -18.16
C LYS A 35 1.21 -27.44 -18.14
N PRO A 36 2.00 -28.44 -17.71
CA PRO A 36 3.45 -28.37 -17.79
C PRO A 36 3.93 -28.28 -19.24
N LEU A 37 4.93 -27.43 -19.51
CA LEU A 37 5.56 -27.24 -20.82
C LEU A 37 7.04 -27.65 -20.83
N SER A 38 7.58 -27.98 -19.66
CA SER A 38 8.98 -28.33 -19.47
C SER A 38 9.10 -29.61 -18.66
N LYS A 39 10.08 -30.45 -19.01
CA LYS A 39 10.41 -31.66 -18.23
C LYS A 39 10.91 -31.35 -16.81
N LYS A 40 11.20 -30.09 -16.51
CA LYS A 40 11.61 -29.61 -15.18
C LYS A 40 10.47 -29.54 -14.17
N VAL A 41 9.22 -29.57 -14.63
CA VAL A 41 8.04 -29.42 -13.77
C VAL A 41 7.08 -30.57 -14.06
N VAL A 42 6.70 -31.30 -13.01
CA VAL A 42 5.75 -32.42 -13.10
C VAL A 42 4.30 -31.93 -13.01
N SER A 43 4.04 -30.98 -12.11
CA SER A 43 2.73 -30.37 -11.93
C SER A 43 2.87 -28.96 -11.37
N ALA A 44 1.93 -28.07 -11.71
CA ALA A 44 1.85 -26.73 -11.13
C ALA A 44 0.39 -26.34 -10.91
N THR A 45 0.11 -25.73 -9.76
CA THR A 45 -1.23 -25.26 -9.37
C THR A 45 -1.12 -23.88 -8.72
N LEU A 46 -2.07 -23.00 -9.03
CA LEU A 46 -2.18 -21.68 -8.42
C LEU A 46 -3.56 -21.55 -7.79
N GLN A 47 -3.60 -21.13 -6.53
CA GLN A 47 -4.83 -20.76 -5.83
C GLN A 47 -4.76 -19.29 -5.47
N PHE A 48 -5.80 -18.53 -5.81
CA PHE A 48 -5.89 -17.09 -5.56
C PHE A 48 -7.35 -16.67 -5.52
N SER A 49 -7.63 -15.52 -4.91
CA SER A 49 -8.96 -14.91 -4.95
C SER A 49 -9.02 -13.89 -6.09
N LEU A 50 -10.04 -14.00 -6.95
CA LEU A 50 -10.29 -13.12 -8.07
C LEU A 50 -11.50 -12.23 -7.75
N SER A 51 -11.26 -10.92 -7.70
CA SER A 51 -12.32 -9.91 -7.58
C SER A 51 -12.54 -9.24 -8.93
N CYS A 52 -13.79 -9.26 -9.41
CA CYS A 52 -14.18 -8.64 -10.68
C CYS A 52 -15.28 -7.62 -10.45
N ILE A 53 -15.15 -6.46 -11.09
CA ILE A 53 -16.15 -5.40 -11.10
C ILE A 53 -16.46 -5.06 -12.56
N PHE A 54 -17.74 -4.92 -12.90
CA PHE A 54 -18.14 -4.47 -14.22
C PHE A 54 -18.09 -2.94 -14.24
N LEU A 55 -17.15 -2.38 -15.01
CA LEU A 55 -17.13 -0.94 -15.27
C LEU A 55 -18.24 -0.63 -16.27
N ARG A 56 -19.14 0.30 -15.94
CA ARG A 56 -20.20 0.71 -16.85
C ARG A 56 -19.61 1.52 -17.99
N GLU A 57 -20.07 1.23 -19.21
CA GLU A 57 -19.70 2.00 -20.39
C GLU A 57 -20.49 3.33 -20.39
N GLY A 58 -19.80 4.46 -20.35
CA GLY A 58 -20.37 5.81 -20.27
C GLY A 58 -19.28 6.89 -20.31
N LYS A 59 -19.66 8.18 -20.35
CA LYS A 59 -18.67 9.26 -20.09
C LYS A 59 -18.14 9.05 -18.69
N ALA A 60 -16.82 9.09 -18.50
CA ALA A 60 -16.20 9.00 -17.19
C ALA A 60 -16.93 9.93 -16.22
N THR A 61 -17.55 9.35 -15.20
CA THR A 61 -18.25 10.08 -14.16
C THR A 61 -17.29 10.39 -13.02
N ASP A 62 -17.59 11.40 -12.20
CA ASP A 62 -16.74 11.75 -11.05
C ASP A 62 -16.59 10.59 -10.06
N GLU A 63 -17.51 9.62 -10.09
CA GLU A 63 -17.42 8.36 -9.34
C GLU A 63 -16.29 7.44 -9.86
N ASP A 64 -16.05 7.38 -11.18
CA ASP A 64 -14.99 6.56 -11.79
C ASP A 64 -13.58 7.13 -11.52
N MET A 65 -13.48 8.46 -11.35
CA MET A 65 -12.21 9.11 -11.00
C MET A 65 -11.82 8.94 -9.53
N GLN A 66 -12.74 8.43 -8.69
CA GLN A 66 -12.41 8.14 -7.30
C GLN A 66 -11.58 6.87 -7.21
N SER A 67 -10.34 7.01 -6.75
CA SER A 67 -9.47 5.86 -6.49
C SER A 67 -9.94 5.07 -5.28
N LEU A 68 -9.98 3.73 -5.39
CA LEU A 68 -10.22 2.82 -4.26
C LEU A 68 -9.23 2.99 -3.10
N ALA A 69 -8.05 3.55 -3.37
CA ALA A 69 -7.06 3.90 -2.35
C ALA A 69 -7.61 4.89 -1.32
N SER A 70 -8.48 5.83 -1.72
CA SER A 70 -9.12 6.78 -0.81
C SER A 70 -9.98 6.07 0.25
N LEU A 71 -10.59 4.94 -0.11
CA LEU A 71 -11.43 4.14 0.79
C LEU A 71 -10.58 3.33 1.80
N MET A 72 -9.35 2.94 1.41
CA MET A 72 -8.38 2.31 2.31
C MET A 72 -7.61 3.33 3.17
N SER A 73 -7.63 4.62 2.80
CA SER A 73 -6.91 5.68 3.50
C SER A 73 -7.53 6.06 4.86
N MET A 74 -8.69 5.51 5.24
CA MET A 74 -9.30 5.75 6.55
C MET A 74 -8.66 4.93 7.69
N LYS A 75 -7.65 4.10 7.39
CA LYS A 75 -6.91 3.38 8.44
C LYS A 75 -5.80 4.28 8.97
N GLN A 76 -6.09 5.01 10.06
CA GLN A 76 -5.11 5.73 10.87
C GLN A 76 -3.98 4.78 11.29
N ALA A 77 -2.81 4.90 10.65
CA ALA A 77 -1.55 4.35 11.15
C ALA A 77 -0.28 4.98 10.52
N ASP A 78 -0.38 6.08 9.78
CA ASP A 78 0.77 6.68 9.06
C ASP A 78 1.06 8.14 9.50
N ILE A 79 0.54 8.52 10.67
CA ILE A 79 0.98 9.72 11.40
C ILE A 79 1.88 9.19 12.51
N GLY A 80 3.19 9.40 12.39
CA GLY A 80 4.14 9.11 13.46
C GLY A 80 3.70 9.78 14.76
N ASN A 81 3.80 9.06 15.88
CA ASN A 81 3.45 9.58 17.20
C ASN A 81 4.31 10.81 17.50
N LEU A 82 3.71 12.00 17.52
CA LEU A 82 4.42 13.26 17.79
C LEU A 82 4.69 13.47 19.30
N ASP A 83 4.21 12.55 20.15
CA ASP A 83 4.37 12.58 21.62
C ASP A 83 5.79 12.19 22.10
N ASP A 84 6.71 11.78 21.21
CA ASP A 84 8.09 11.40 21.57
C ASP A 84 9.08 12.59 21.55
N PHE A 85 8.58 13.83 21.46
CA PHE A 85 9.39 15.06 21.57
C PHE A 85 9.07 15.86 22.86
N GLU A 86 8.71 15.17 23.95
CA GLU A 86 8.73 15.81 25.27
C GLU A 86 10.20 16.06 25.68
N GLU A 87 10.46 17.31 26.02
CA GLU A 87 11.76 17.94 26.28
C GLU A 87 12.47 17.32 27.49
N ASP A 88 13.47 16.46 27.27
CA ASP A 88 14.55 16.26 28.24
C ASP A 88 15.73 17.17 27.85
N ASN A 89 15.84 18.34 28.49
CA ASN A 89 17.11 18.86 29.00
C ASN A 89 16.84 19.95 30.05
N GLU A 90 17.07 19.57 31.30
CA GLU A 90 17.14 20.40 32.49
C GLU A 90 18.28 21.43 32.41
N ASP A 91 17.95 22.66 32.80
CA ASP A 91 18.71 23.65 33.59
C ASP A 91 20.09 24.23 33.15
N ASP A 92 20.18 25.53 33.45
CA ASP A 92 21.36 26.37 33.70
C ASP A 92 22.23 26.85 32.53
N ASP A 93 21.91 28.04 32.01
CA ASP A 93 22.81 29.20 32.13
C ASP A 93 22.16 30.51 31.63
N GLU A 94 22.56 31.64 32.23
CA GLU A 94 22.30 33.05 31.81
C GLU A 94 21.14 33.82 32.45
N ASN A 95 20.84 33.55 33.72
CA ASN A 95 20.32 34.55 34.65
C ASN A 95 21.38 35.62 35.02
N ARG A 96 22.02 36.27 34.03
CA ARG A 96 23.15 37.20 34.25
C ARG A 96 23.06 38.58 33.62
N VAL A 97 21.99 38.95 32.92
CA VAL A 97 21.95 40.24 32.20
C VAL A 97 20.85 41.22 32.65
N ASN A 98 19.94 40.81 33.54
CA ASN A 98 18.77 41.65 33.88
C ASN A 98 18.71 42.15 35.34
N GLN A 99 19.75 41.97 36.15
CA GLN A 99 19.78 42.41 37.55
C GLN A 99 20.73 43.58 37.87
N GLU A 100 21.54 44.06 36.92
CA GLU A 100 22.35 45.29 37.12
C GLU A 100 21.57 46.60 36.87
N GLU A 101 20.38 46.56 36.26
CA GLU A 101 19.63 47.79 35.92
C GLU A 101 18.68 48.29 37.02
N LYS A 102 18.56 47.58 38.16
CA LYS A 102 17.66 47.99 39.27
C LYS A 102 18.35 48.41 40.58
N ALA A 103 19.68 48.42 40.64
CA ALA A 103 20.42 48.84 41.84
C ALA A 103 21.06 50.26 41.74
N ALA A 104 20.93 50.97 40.62
CA ALA A 104 21.51 52.30 40.41
C ALA A 104 20.49 53.46 40.46
N LYS A 105 19.36 53.27 41.16
CA LYS A 105 18.40 54.36 41.40
C LYS A 105 17.65 54.12 42.70
N ILE A 106 18.20 54.58 43.82
CA ILE A 106 17.56 55.14 45.04
C ILE A 106 18.68 55.31 46.09
N THR A 107 19.04 56.57 46.35
CA THR A 107 19.76 57.13 47.51
C THR A 107 21.24 56.82 47.70
#